data_AF-A0A4E9EM17-F1
#
_entry.id   AF-A0A4E9EM17-F1
#
_cell.length_a   1.000
_cell.length_b   1.000
_cell.length_c   1.000
_cell.angle_alpha   90.00
_cell.angle_beta   90.00
_cell.angle_gamma   90.00
#
_symmetry.space_group_name_H-M   'P 1'
#
loop_
_entity.id
_entity.type
_entity.pdbx_description
1 polymer ?
#
loop_
_entity_poly.entity_id
_entity_poly.type
_entity_poly.pdbx_seq_one_letter_code
_entity_poly.pdbx_strand_id
1 'polypeptide(L)'
;MLYINRASFRYTLGHVIKMRYILDQKDGVILNKVYELFGFGKVTLRSGTKDVYRYTATGFKALHDVIVYFKLFPLQTKKAFSFEK
;
A
#
# COMPACT_ATOMS: atom_id res chain seq x y z
N MET A 1 -2.31 4.46 -4.93
CA MET A 1 -2.44 4.24 -6.38
C MET A 1 -3.33 3.03 -6.62
N LEU A 2 -4.51 3.24 -7.20
CA LEU A 2 -5.47 2.20 -7.58
C LEU A 2 -5.02 1.54 -8.89
N TYR A 3 -5.14 0.23 -9.00
CA TYR A 3 -4.90 -0.49 -10.26
C TYR A 3 -6.04 -1.48 -10.51
N ILE A 4 -6.62 -1.43 -11.71
CA ILE A 4 -7.66 -2.36 -12.17
C ILE A 4 -6.96 -3.65 -12.60
N ASN A 5 -7.36 -4.79 -12.03
CA ASN A 5 -6.86 -6.10 -12.44
C ASN A 5 -7.97 -6.84 -13.20
N ARG A 6 -7.60 -7.59 -14.24
CA ARG A 6 -8.48 -8.59 -14.87
C ARG A 6 -8.84 -9.64 -13.83
N ALA A 7 -10.13 -9.87 -13.62
CA ALA A 7 -10.59 -10.86 -12.66
C ALA A 7 -11.38 -11.97 -13.36
N SER A 8 -11.22 -13.18 -12.83
CA SER A 8 -11.94 -14.40 -13.20
C SER A 8 -13.47 -14.18 -13.26
N PHE A 9 -14.17 -15.03 -14.02
CA PHE A 9 -15.64 -15.16 -14.16
C PHE A 9 -16.47 -15.14 -12.85
N ARG A 10 -15.81 -15.13 -11.68
CA ARG A 10 -16.39 -15.04 -10.35
C ARG A 10 -17.01 -13.68 -10.01
N TYR A 11 -16.70 -12.62 -10.77
CA TYR A 11 -17.17 -11.27 -10.48
C TYR A 11 -18.08 -10.78 -11.60
N THR A 12 -19.21 -10.16 -11.22
CA THR A 12 -20.27 -9.72 -12.12
C THR A 12 -19.77 -8.79 -13.23
N LEU A 13 -18.76 -7.97 -12.94
CA LEU A 13 -18.17 -7.02 -13.89
C LEU A 13 -16.93 -7.55 -14.63
N GLY A 14 -16.49 -8.78 -14.39
CA GLY A 14 -15.25 -9.34 -14.96
C GLY A 14 -13.94 -8.65 -14.51
N HIS A 15 -14.05 -7.69 -13.59
CA HIS A 15 -12.94 -6.89 -13.09
C HIS A 15 -13.03 -6.74 -11.57
N VAL A 16 -11.87 -6.61 -10.92
CA VAL A 16 -11.78 -6.32 -9.48
C VAL A 16 -10.85 -5.14 -9.28
N ILE A 17 -11.35 -4.18 -8.50
CA ILE A 17 -10.56 -3.06 -8.01
C ILE A 17 -9.84 -3.52 -6.74
N LYS A 18 -8.51 -3.45 -6.74
CA LYS A 18 -7.69 -3.79 -5.57
C LYS A 18 -6.95 -2.57 -5.06
N MET A 19 -7.31 -2.19 -3.84
CA MET A 19 -6.71 -1.11 -3.09
C MET A 19 -5.46 -1.59 -2.35
N ARG A 20 -4.35 -0.86 -2.53
CA ARG A 20 -3.04 -1.18 -1.93
C ARG A 20 -2.29 0.09 -1.52
N TYR A 21 -1.66 0.02 -0.35
CA TYR A 21 -0.64 0.95 0.08
C TYR A 21 0.71 0.25 0.03
N ILE A 22 1.67 0.85 -0.66
CA ILE A 22 2.95 0.23 -1.01
C ILE A 22 4.07 1.22 -0.74
N LEU A 23 5.14 0.74 -0.09
CA LEU A 23 6.40 1.46 0.07
C LEU A 23 7.55 0.54 -0.33
N ASP A 24 8.46 1.05 -1.17
CA ASP A 24 9.66 0.34 -1.59
C ASP A 24 10.89 1.03 -1.01
N GLN A 25 11.81 0.27 -0.43
CA GLN A 25 13.03 0.79 0.18
C GLN A 25 14.14 -0.26 0.22
N LYS A 26 15.40 0.15 0.12
CA LYS A 26 16.57 -0.75 0.26
C LYS A 26 16.78 -1.20 1.70
N ASP A 27 16.51 -0.32 2.65
CA ASP A 27 16.50 -0.64 4.06
C ASP A 27 15.20 -1.37 4.43
N GLY A 28 15.30 -2.65 4.74
CA GLY A 28 14.16 -3.45 5.21
C GLY A 28 13.80 -3.18 6.68
N VAL A 29 14.74 -2.70 7.50
CA VAL A 29 14.53 -2.42 8.93
C VAL A 29 13.53 -1.30 9.10
N ILE A 30 13.67 -0.21 8.34
CA ILE A 30 12.72 0.91 8.38
C ILE A 30 11.32 0.48 7.94
N LEU A 31 11.20 -0.44 6.98
CA LEU A 31 9.90 -0.97 6.56
C LEU A 31 9.25 -1.84 7.64
N ASN A 32 10.04 -2.58 8.44
CA ASN A 32 9.52 -3.29 9.60
C ASN A 32 9.02 -2.32 10.68
N LYS A 33 9.66 -1.16 10.87
CA LYS A 33 9.13 -0.10 11.74
C LYS A 33 7.80 0.46 11.26
N VAL A 34 7.61 0.57 9.94
CA VAL A 34 6.30 0.95 9.38
C VAL A 34 5.24 -0.14 9.64
N TYR A 35 5.61 -1.42 9.50
CA TYR A 35 4.73 -2.53 9.86
C TYR A 35 4.34 -2.49 11.35
N GLU A 36 5.31 -2.29 12.25
CA GLU A 36 5.07 -2.14 13.70
C GLU A 36 4.15 -0.94 14.00
N LEU A 37 4.35 0.20 13.33
CA LEU A 37 3.54 1.41 13.50
C LEU A 37 2.07 1.18 13.14
N PHE A 38 1.79 0.53 12.02
CA PHE A 38 0.43 0.27 11.57
C PHE A 38 -0.19 -0.98 12.21
N GLY A 39 0.62 -1.92 12.68
CA GLY A 39 0.17 -3.22 13.20
C GLY A 39 -0.39 -4.17 12.14
N PHE A 40 -0.22 -3.88 10.86
CA PHE A 40 -0.69 -4.70 9.74
C PHE A 40 0.20 -4.57 8.51
N GLY A 41 -0.10 -5.37 7.48
CA GLY A 41 0.66 -5.41 6.23
C GLY A 41 1.78 -6.46 6.27
N LYS A 42 2.68 -6.40 5.29
CA LYS A 42 3.83 -7.31 5.21
C LYS A 42 5.02 -6.63 4.54
N VAL A 43 6.22 -7.01 4.97
CA VAL A 43 7.48 -6.64 4.31
C VAL A 43 8.01 -7.87 3.56
N THR A 44 8.33 -7.71 2.28
CA THR A 44 8.85 -8.79 1.44
C THR A 44 9.98 -8.29 0.56
N LEU A 45 10.97 -9.13 0.26
CA LEU A 45 11.95 -8.81 -0.77
C LEU A 45 11.26 -8.66 -2.13
N ARG A 46 11.58 -7.60 -2.87
CA ARG A 46 10.95 -7.28 -4.15
C ARG A 46 11.64 -8.07 -5.27
N SER A 47 10.89 -8.99 -5.88
CA SER A 47 11.34 -9.73 -7.06
C SER A 47 11.79 -8.81 -8.20
N GLY A 48 12.85 -9.21 -8.92
CA GLY A 48 13.39 -8.47 -10.06
C GLY A 48 14.15 -7.20 -9.70
N THR A 49 14.51 -7.02 -8.42
CA THR A 49 15.32 -5.89 -7.95
C THR A 49 16.45 -6.38 -7.06
N LYS A 50 17.57 -5.63 -7.02
CA LYS A 50 18.71 -5.94 -6.16
C LYS A 50 18.52 -5.28 -4.79
N ASP A 51 18.30 -6.09 -3.77
CA ASP A 51 18.23 -5.69 -2.36
C ASP A 51 17.20 -4.58 -2.07
N VAL A 52 16.03 -4.63 -2.72
CA VAL A 52 14.91 -3.74 -2.42
C VAL A 52 13.81 -4.54 -1.73
N TYR A 53 13.31 -4.00 -0.64
CA TYR A 53 12.18 -4.53 0.12
C TYR A 53 10.93 -3.72 -0.20
N ARG A 54 9.78 -4.37 0.01
CA ARG A 54 8.46 -3.78 -0.20
C ARG A 54 7.60 -4.01 1.02
N TYR A 55 7.11 -2.94 1.63
CA TYR A 55 5.96 -2.98 2.51
C TYR A 55 4.68 -2.93 1.68
N THR A 56 3.72 -3.80 1.97
CA THR A 56 2.40 -3.79 1.33
C THR A 56 1.30 -3.97 2.37
N ALA A 57 0.35 -3.04 2.39
CA ALA A 57 -0.92 -3.18 3.08
C ALA A 57 -2.06 -3.28 2.05
N THR A 58 -2.94 -4.26 2.25
CA THR A 58 -4.08 -4.55 1.36
C THR A 58 -5.35 -4.79 2.16
N GLY A 59 -6.49 -4.56 1.53
CA GLY A 59 -7.79 -4.75 2.16
C GLY A 59 -8.40 -3.43 2.64
N PHE A 60 -9.73 -3.44 2.79
CA PHE A 60 -10.50 -2.22 3.03
C PHE A 60 -10.17 -1.58 4.39
N LYS A 61 -10.17 -2.38 5.47
CA LYS A 61 -9.82 -1.92 6.82
C LYS A 61 -8.42 -1.32 6.89
N ALA A 62 -7.41 -2.04 6.40
CA ALA A 62 -6.02 -1.57 6.40
C ALA A 62 -5.87 -0.23 5.64
N LEU A 63 -6.55 -0.07 4.51
CA LEU A 63 -6.52 1.19 3.76
C LEU A 63 -7.26 2.31 4.47
N HIS A 64 -8.38 2.03 5.12
CA HIS A 64 -9.07 2.99 5.96
C HIS A 64 -8.12 3.53 7.05
N ASP A 65 -7.41 2.64 7.74
CA ASP A 65 -6.50 3.03 8.82
C ASP A 65 -5.31 3.85 8.31
N VAL A 66 -4.77 3.51 7.13
CA VAL A 66 -3.75 4.34 6.43
C VAL A 66 -4.31 5.72 6.08
N ILE A 67 -5.55 5.82 5.61
CA ILE A 67 -6.20 7.10 5.30
C ILE A 67 -6.37 7.93 6.56
N VAL A 68 -6.85 7.35 7.66
CA VAL A 68 -7.00 8.03 8.95
C VAL A 68 -5.65 8.57 9.43
N TYR A 69 -4.59 7.76 9.34
CA TYR A 69 -3.24 8.19 9.70
C TYR A 69 -2.80 9.43 8.91
N PHE A 70 -2.94 9.45 7.58
CA PHE A 70 -2.52 10.59 6.77
C PHE A 70 -3.48 11.80 6.84
N LYS A 71 -4.69 11.64 7.38
CA LYS A 71 -5.53 12.79 7.77
C LYS A 71 -5.03 13.47 9.04
N LEU A 72 -4.52 12.69 10.00
CA LEU A 72 -3.93 13.20 11.26
C LEU A 72 -2.51 13.74 11.05
N PHE A 73 -1.75 13.12 10.15
CA PHE A 73 -0.37 13.49 9.80
C PHE A 73 -0.27 13.78 8.30
N PRO A 74 -0.67 14.99 7.86
CA PRO A 74 -0.77 15.31 6.45
C PRO A 74 0.55 15.17 5.70
N LEU A 75 0.47 14.65 4.48
CA LEU A 75 1.60 14.63 3.55
C LEU A 75 1.95 16.07 3.16
N GLN A 76 3.21 16.45 3.31
CA GLN A 76 3.67 17.82 3.05
C GLN A 76 4.14 18.06 1.61
N THR A 77 4.20 17.00 0.80
CA THR A 77 4.71 17.07 -0.58
C THR A 77 3.57 17.03 -1.60
N LYS A 78 3.89 17.17 -2.89
CA LYS A 78 2.93 17.00 -4.01
C LYS A 78 2.17 15.66 -3.97
N LYS A 79 2.64 14.68 -3.19
CA LYS A 79 1.94 13.40 -2.98
C LYS A 79 0.61 13.57 -2.23
N ALA A 80 0.40 14.68 -1.51
CA ALA A 80 -0.89 15.04 -0.91
C ALA A 80 -2.01 15.09 -1.96
N PHE A 81 -1.74 15.63 -3.15
CA PHE A 81 -2.72 15.69 -4.23
C PHE A 81 -3.17 14.29 -4.69
N SER A 82 -2.26 13.32 -4.71
CA SER A 82 -2.58 11.91 -5.04
C SER A 82 -3.24 11.14 -3.89
N PHE A 83 -3.34 11.75 -2.71
CA PHE A 83 -4.08 11.19 -1.58
C PHE A 83 -5.52 11.71 -1.56
N GLU A 84 -5.72 12.97 -1.97
CA GLU A 84 -7.03 13.61 -2.07
C GLU A 84 -7.82 13.22 -3.34
N LYS A 85 -7.11 12.94 -4.45
CA LYS A 85 -7.65 12.52 -5.76
C LYS A 85 -7.19 11.12 -6.13
#